data_AF-A0A382JB30-F1
#
_entry.id   AF-A0A382JB30-F1
#
_cell.length_a   1.000
_cell.length_b   1.000
_cell.length_c   1.000
_cell.angle_alpha   90.00
_cell.angle_beta   90.00
_cell.angle_gamma   90.00
#
_symmetry.space_group_name_H-M   'P 1'
#
loop_
_entity.id
_entity.type
_entity.pdbx_description
1 polymer ?
#
loop_
_entity_poly.entity_id
_entity_poly.type
_entity_poly.pdbx_seq_one_letter_code
_entity_poly.pdbx_strand_id
1 'polypeptide(L)'
;KWKELFEEDRILLIKSPIVIAKKGKEIKRFYDLEDFTKESLDNSWAIEYNKGLGSLSIDEYDLMINDPVVEFLEYDSGGNSSLETAFGKNSLPRKQWLMQ
;
A
#
# COMPACT_ATOMS: atom_id res chain seq x y z
N LYS A 1 -4.82 21.52 -12.36
CA LYS A 1 -4.65 20.15 -11.81
C LYS A 1 -4.70 19.21 -13.00
N TRP A 2 -3.79 18.24 -13.09
CA TRP A 2 -3.68 17.31 -14.22
C TRP A 2 -4.56 16.08 -13.95
N LYS A 3 -5.86 16.21 -14.15
CA LYS A 3 -6.81 15.10 -13.90
C LYS A 3 -6.69 14.00 -14.95
N GLU A 4 -6.34 14.42 -16.16
CA GLU A 4 -6.14 13.59 -17.34
C GLU A 4 -5.08 12.50 -17.08
N LEU A 5 -4.11 12.75 -16.19
CA LEU A 5 -3.11 11.74 -15.81
C LEU A 5 -3.71 10.54 -15.05
N PHE A 6 -4.80 10.75 -14.31
CA PHE A 6 -5.52 9.68 -13.62
C PHE A 6 -6.43 8.94 -14.60
N GLU A 7 -7.11 9.66 -15.50
CA GLU A 7 -7.97 9.07 -16.54
C GLU A 7 -7.19 8.24 -17.56
N GLU A 8 -5.92 8.59 -17.80
CA GLU A 8 -4.99 7.86 -18.67
C GLU A 8 -4.17 6.78 -17.91
N ASP A 9 -4.54 6.42 -16.68
CA ASP A 9 -3.87 5.40 -15.85
C ASP A 9 -2.36 5.64 -15.64
N ARG A 10 -1.92 6.89 -15.69
CA ARG A 10 -0.50 7.27 -15.53
C ARG A 10 -0.09 7.42 -14.07
N ILE A 11 -1.06 7.44 -13.16
CA ILE A 11 -0.83 7.54 -11.72
C ILE A 11 -1.26 6.23 -11.06
N LEU A 12 -0.27 5.45 -10.62
CA LEU A 12 -0.47 4.16 -9.97
C LEU A 12 0.47 4.00 -8.78
N LEU A 13 0.11 3.08 -7.89
CA LEU A 13 0.93 2.64 -6.76
C LEU A 13 1.38 1.20 -7.04
N ILE A 14 2.69 0.96 -6.98
CA ILE A 14 3.23 -0.40 -6.90
C ILE A 14 3.28 -0.77 -5.42
N LYS A 15 2.54 -1.82 -5.03
CA LYS A 15 2.49 -2.29 -3.65
C LYS A 15 3.72 -3.15 -3.34
N SER A 16 4.43 -2.82 -2.26
CA SER A 16 5.43 -3.69 -1.64
C SER A 16 4.77 -4.53 -0.54
N PRO A 17 5.13 -5.82 -0.37
CA PRO A 17 4.55 -6.63 0.69
C PRO A 17 5.00 -6.11 2.06
N ILE A 18 4.03 -5.79 2.92
CA ILE A 18 4.26 -5.34 4.30
C ILE A 18 4.69 -6.51 5.17
N VAL A 19 4.15 -7.70 4.92
CA VAL A 19 4.50 -8.94 5.62
C VAL A 19 4.80 -10.04 4.61
N ILE A 20 5.90 -10.76 4.83
CA ILE A 20 6.24 -11.98 4.10
C ILE A 20 6.33 -13.12 5.11
N ALA A 21 5.49 -14.14 4.92
CA ALA A 21 5.49 -15.34 5.75
C ALA A 21 6.07 -16.51 4.96
N LYS A 22 7.05 -17.22 5.53
CA LYS A 22 7.77 -18.33 4.88
C LYS A 22 7.64 -19.62 5.68
N LYS A 23 7.29 -20.74 5.02
CA LYS A 23 7.25 -22.09 5.61
C LYS A 23 7.81 -23.11 4.61
N GLY A 24 9.06 -23.50 4.79
CA GLY A 24 9.76 -24.37 3.83
C GLY A 24 9.89 -23.69 2.47
N LYS A 25 9.16 -24.20 1.46
CA LYS A 25 9.12 -23.62 0.10
C LYS A 25 7.90 -22.70 -0.12
N GLU A 26 6.96 -22.65 0.82
CA GLU A 26 5.78 -21.82 0.72
C GLU A 26 6.11 -20.39 1.17
N ILE A 27 5.69 -19.42 0.36
CA ILE A 27 5.85 -17.98 0.62
C ILE A 27 4.49 -17.33 0.44
N LYS A 28 3.99 -16.67 1.49
CA LYS A 28 2.79 -15.83 1.47
C LYS A 28 3.20 -14.37 1.60
N ARG A 29 2.69 -13.53 0.72
CA ARG A 29 2.95 -12.08 0.69
C ARG A 29 1.66 -11.34 1.01
N PHE A 30 1.71 -10.47 2.01
CA PHE A 30 0.58 -9.65 2.41
C PHE A 30 0.92 -8.19 2.15
N TYR A 31 0.09 -7.52 1.35
CA TYR A 31 0.26 -6.13 0.96
C TYR A 31 -0.55 -5.17 1.83
N ASP A 32 -1.47 -5.72 2.63
CA ASP A 32 -2.30 -5.02 3.59
C ASP A 32 -2.22 -5.75 4.94
N LEU A 33 -2.11 -5.00 6.04
CA LEU A 33 -2.01 -5.59 7.38
C LEU A 33 -3.29 -6.32 7.80
N GLU A 34 -4.44 -5.89 7.28
CA GLU A 34 -5.73 -6.52 7.56
C GLU A 34 -5.82 -7.94 7.00
N ASP A 35 -5.28 -8.18 5.80
CA ASP A 35 -5.26 -9.50 5.20
C ASP A 35 -4.34 -10.44 6.00
N PHE A 36 -3.21 -9.91 6.47
CA PHE A 36 -2.31 -10.65 7.34
C PHE A 36 -2.97 -11.02 8.68
N THR A 37 -3.70 -10.10 9.32
CA THR A 37 -4.32 -10.37 10.63
C THR A 37 -5.51 -11.33 10.55
N LYS A 38 -6.18 -11.40 9.39
CA LYS A 38 -7.23 -12.40 9.11
C LYS A 38 -6.66 -13.80 8.84
N GLU A 39 -5.41 -13.89 8.40
CA GLU A 39 -4.77 -15.16 8.09
C GLU A 39 -4.38 -15.93 9.37
N SER A 40 -4.73 -17.21 9.43
CA SER A 40 -4.30 -18.09 10.52
C SER A 40 -2.97 -18.76 10.16
N LEU A 41 -1.87 -18.19 10.67
CA LEU A 41 -0.53 -18.76 10.56
C LEU A 41 -0.12 -19.41 11.88
N ASP A 42 0.27 -20.68 11.83
CA ASP A 42 0.85 -21.38 12.97
C ASP A 42 2.31 -20.92 13.23
N ASN A 43 2.88 -21.37 14.35
CA ASN A 43 4.23 -20.99 14.77
C ASN A 43 5.37 -21.55 13.88
N SER A 44 5.06 -22.38 12.88
CA SER A 44 6.08 -22.88 11.94
C SER A 44 6.35 -21.91 10.78
N TRP A 45 5.55 -20.84 10.66
CA TRP A 45 5.81 -19.76 9.73
C TRP A 45 6.83 -18.77 10.29
N ALA A 46 7.87 -18.49 9.52
CA ALA A 46 8.76 -17.37 9.77
C ALA A 46 8.13 -16.08 9.22
N ILE A 47 7.88 -15.10 10.09
CA ILE A 47 7.22 -13.85 9.73
C ILE A 47 8.25 -12.71 9.63
N GLU A 48 8.28 -12.07 8.46
CA GLU A 48 9.14 -10.93 8.16
C GLU A 48 8.28 -9.68 7.94
N TYR A 49 8.49 -8.65 8.76
CA TYR A 49 7.79 -7.36 8.66
C TYR A 49 8.67 -6.35 7.92
N ASN A 50 8.25 -5.95 6.72
CA ASN A 50 8.97 -5.01 5.89
C ASN A 50 8.47 -3.59 6.14
N LYS A 51 9.25 -2.81 6.88
CA LYS A 51 8.91 -1.41 7.22
C LYS A 51 9.34 -0.40 6.17
N GLY A 52 10.20 -0.81 5.23
CA GLY A 52 10.66 0.03 4.15
C GLY A 52 11.18 -0.83 3.00
N LEU A 53 11.33 -0.20 1.83
CA LEU A 53 11.72 -0.90 0.60
C LEU A 53 13.11 -1.55 0.70
N GLY A 54 14.02 -0.98 1.49
CA GLY A 54 15.34 -1.56 1.73
C GLY A 54 15.36 -2.78 2.66
N SER A 55 14.23 -3.15 3.25
CA SER A 55 14.11 -4.39 4.06
C SER A 55 13.82 -5.61 3.19
N LEU A 56 13.36 -5.43 1.95
CA LEU A 56 13.10 -6.54 1.04
C LEU A 56 14.41 -7.23 0.66
N SER A 57 14.38 -8.56 0.55
CA SER A 57 15.46 -9.27 -0.12
C SER A 57 15.52 -8.88 -1.59
N ILE A 58 16.66 -9.12 -2.24
CA ILE A 58 16.86 -8.82 -3.66
C ILE A 58 15.80 -9.53 -4.51
N ASP A 59 15.50 -10.80 -4.21
CA ASP A 59 14.49 -11.58 -4.95
C ASP A 59 13.07 -11.00 -4.80
N GLU A 60 12.71 -10.53 -3.61
CA GLU A 60 11.41 -9.91 -3.36
C GLU A 60 11.29 -8.54 -4.03
N TYR A 61 12.39 -7.79 -4.05
CA TYR A 61 12.47 -6.52 -4.75
C TYR A 61 12.39 -6.72 -6.27
N ASP A 62 13.08 -7.71 -6.81
CA ASP A 62 13.04 -8.07 -8.24
C ASP A 62 11.61 -8.44 -8.67
N LEU A 63 10.93 -9.27 -7.88
CA LEU A 63 9.53 -9.62 -8.12
C LEU A 63 8.62 -8.38 -8.10
N MET A 64 8.78 -7.50 -7.11
CA MET A 64 7.98 -6.27 -7.00
C MET A 64 8.12 -5.36 -8.23
N ILE A 65 9.29 -5.33 -8.87
CA ILE A 65 9.54 -4.50 -10.05
C ILE A 65 9.08 -5.17 -11.34
N ASN A 66 9.35 -6.47 -11.49
CA ASN A 66 9.14 -7.21 -12.75
C ASN A 66 7.75 -7.87 -12.85
N ASP A 67 7.10 -8.15 -11.72
CA ASP A 67 5.73 -8.69 -11.62
C ASP A 67 4.95 -7.92 -10.54
N PRO A 68 4.66 -6.62 -10.77
CA PRO A 68 4.16 -5.73 -9.75
C PRO A 68 2.69 -5.99 -9.42
N VAL A 69 2.36 -5.96 -8.12
CA VAL A 69 0.98 -5.71 -7.68
C VAL A 69 0.73 -4.21 -7.77
N VAL A 70 -0.13 -3.82 -8.71
CA VAL A 70 -0.45 -2.42 -9.00
C VAL A 70 -1.84 -2.04 -8.50
N GLU A 71 -1.96 -0.83 -8.00
CA GLU A 71 -3.22 -0.17 -7.68
C GLU A 71 -3.31 1.13 -8.48
N PHE A 72 -4.27 1.21 -9.40
CA PHE A 72 -4.52 2.42 -10.18
C PHE A 72 -5.32 3.41 -9.35
N LEU A 73 -4.89 4.67 -9.34
CA LEU A 73 -5.56 5.70 -8.57
C LEU A 73 -6.60 6.42 -9.43
N GLU A 74 -7.81 6.55 -8.89
CA GLU A 74 -8.87 7.33 -9.53
C GLU A 74 -8.96 8.74 -8.94
N TYR A 75 -9.18 9.74 -9.79
CA TYR A 75 -9.51 11.10 -9.36
C TYR A 75 -11.02 11.32 -9.42
N ASP A 76 -11.71 10.93 -8.36
CA ASP A 76 -13.16 11.02 -8.30
C ASP A 76 -13.69 12.46 -8.06
N SER A 77 -15.01 12.57 -7.93
CA SER A 77 -15.66 13.85 -7.65
C SER A 77 -15.31 14.44 -6.26
N GLY A 78 -14.91 13.61 -5.31
CA GLY A 78 -14.51 13.98 -3.95
C GLY A 78 -13.03 14.40 -3.83
N GLY A 79 -12.18 14.04 -4.79
CA GLY A 79 -10.73 14.21 -4.72
C GLY A 79 -10.27 15.64 -4.42
N ASN A 80 -10.99 16.66 -4.91
CA ASN A 80 -10.67 18.06 -4.58
C ASN A 80 -10.85 18.36 -3.09
N SER A 81 -11.97 17.91 -2.51
CA SER A 81 -12.30 18.12 -1.10
C SER A 81 -11.38 17.32 -0.19
N SER A 82 -11.03 16.09 -0.58
CA SER A 82 -10.08 15.24 0.14
C SER A 82 -8.67 15.87 0.16
N LEU A 83 -8.20 16.40 -0.99
CA LEU A 83 -6.91 17.09 -1.06
C LEU A 83 -6.90 18.41 -0.26
N GLU A 84 -7.98 19.18 -0.28
CA GLU A 84 -8.07 20.41 0.54
C GLU A 84 -8.10 20.05 2.04
N THR A 85 -8.80 18.98 2.41
CA THR A 85 -8.73 18.45 3.77
C THR A 85 -7.29 18.09 4.11
N ALA A 86 -6.63 17.21 3.35
CA ALA A 86 -5.29 16.71 3.66
C ALA A 86 -4.15 17.74 3.55
N PHE A 87 -4.21 18.69 2.61
CA PHE A 87 -3.07 19.57 2.29
C PHE A 87 -3.43 21.07 2.29
N GLY A 88 -4.69 21.42 2.52
CA GLY A 88 -5.15 22.80 2.58
C GLY A 88 -4.46 23.61 3.68
N LYS A 89 -4.44 24.93 3.47
CA LYS A 89 -3.83 25.87 4.44
C LYS A 89 -4.58 25.87 5.78
N ASN A 90 -5.89 25.67 5.74
CA ASN A 90 -6.70 25.55 6.94
C ASN A 90 -6.48 24.17 7.57
N SER A 91 -6.04 24.13 8.83
CA SER A 91 -5.83 22.88 9.55
C SER A 91 -7.10 22.29 10.17
N LEU A 92 -8.18 23.06 10.29
CA LEU A 92 -9.39 22.62 10.98
C LEU A 92 -10.04 21.38 10.33
N PRO A 93 -10.20 21.29 9.00
CA PRO A 93 -10.74 20.08 8.36
C PRO A 93 -9.93 18.81 8.68
N ARG A 94 -8.59 18.89 8.67
CA ARG A 94 -7.73 17.76 9.07
C ARG A 94 -7.98 17.29 10.49
N LYS A 95 -8.12 18.24 11.42
CA LYS A 95 -8.34 17.92 12.83
C LYS A 95 -9.65 17.18 13.02
N GLN A 96 -10.72 17.64 12.36
CA GLN A 96 -12.02 16.99 12.43
C GLN A 96 -11.99 15.58 11.83
N TRP A 97 -11.33 15.40 10.69
CA TRP A 97 -11.19 14.10 10.04
C TRP A 97 -10.47 13.07 10.92
N LEU A 98 -9.38 13.46 11.60
CA LEU A 98 -8.60 12.55 12.47
C LEU A 98 -9.22 12.31 13.86
N MET A 99 -10.25 13.06 14.23
CA MET A 99 -10.97 12.88 15.51
C MET A 99 -12.21 11.98 15.39
N GLN A 100 -12.56 11.58 14.17
CA GLN A 100 -13.59 10.57 13.91
C GLN A 100 -13.04 9.18 14.22
#